data_AF-A0A1I3RRE5-F1
#
_entry.id   AF-A0A1I3RRE5-F1
#
_cell.length_a   1.000
_cell.length_b   1.000
_cell.length_c   1.000
_cell.angle_alpha   90.00
_cell.angle_beta   90.00
_cell.angle_gamma   90.00
#
_symmetry.space_group_name_H-M   'P 1'
#
loop_
_entity.id
_entity.type
_entity.pdbx_description
1 polymer ?
#
loop_
_entity_poly.entity_id
_entity_poly.type
_entity_poly.pdbx_seq_one_letter_code
_entity_poly.pdbx_strand_id
1 'polypeptide(L)'
;MMVFGLIALIAGAASALMFASIISGALISLVLVYLAPLPLMLAAIAWGPFCGAIGGLVATILIAGALSPPLALGYGLAFALPAWWLGHLAMLGRPHVDSGAGDDTAPPHVEWYPLGRILLWIAALAALLTAISLFSLGSDESAISEAMRSGFAKILSLVTETTVPESDPRVAVMVTVIPVLVAASQMATLILNLWLAAKVAAVSGRLHRPWPDLSSTSLPPMTLVALCVALAFSFLGGMTGTLAVVVTTVLMMAFALVGLAVLHTVTRDLANRGFWLAAVYAVILMFSVSLVLMTALGLADAVFGVRERFLRNRQPPPLPTS
;
A
#
# COMPACT_ATOMS: atom_id res chain seq x y z
N MET A 1 29.61 -12.50 3.13
CA MET A 1 29.47 -11.05 2.80
C MET A 1 29.36 -10.79 1.30
N MET A 2 30.22 -11.38 0.44
CA MET A 2 30.19 -11.13 -1.02
C MET A 2 28.86 -11.47 -1.71
N VAL A 3 28.20 -12.57 -1.33
CA VAL A 3 26.92 -13.00 -1.94
C VAL A 3 25.79 -11.99 -1.70
N PHE A 4 25.72 -11.41 -0.50
CA PHE A 4 24.72 -10.39 -0.17
C PHE A 4 24.94 -9.09 -0.96
N GLY A 5 26.20 -8.70 -1.17
CA GLY A 5 26.54 -7.55 -2.00
C GLY A 5 26.13 -7.72 -3.46
N LEU A 6 26.36 -8.90 -4.05
CA LEU A 6 25.95 -9.19 -5.42
C LEU A 6 24.42 -9.17 -5.58
N ILE A 7 23.68 -9.74 -4.62
CA ILE A 7 22.21 -9.72 -4.63
C ILE A 7 21.68 -8.29 -4.53
N ALA A 8 22.23 -7.48 -3.64
CA ALA A 8 21.86 -6.08 -3.50
C ALA A 8 22.11 -5.31 -4.81
N LEU A 9 23.25 -5.54 -5.48
CA LEU A 9 23.57 -4.94 -6.77
C LEU A 9 22.56 -5.34 -7.86
N ILE A 10 22.23 -6.63 -7.96
CA ILE A 10 21.27 -7.14 -8.95
C ILE A 10 19.87 -6.56 -8.69
N ALA A 11 19.42 -6.55 -7.43
CA ALA A 11 18.13 -5.99 -7.06
C ALA A 11 18.07 -4.48 -7.37
N GLY A 12 19.14 -3.75 -7.07
CA GLY A 12 19.27 -2.34 -7.40
C GLY A 12 19.23 -2.08 -8.90
N ALA A 13 20.02 -2.82 -9.69
CA ALA A 13 20.05 -2.69 -11.14
C ALA A 13 18.68 -3.03 -11.77
N ALA A 14 18.04 -4.11 -11.33
CA ALA A 14 16.71 -4.48 -11.80
C ALA A 14 15.67 -3.38 -11.50
N SER A 15 15.67 -2.86 -10.27
CA SER A 15 14.76 -1.78 -9.88
C SER A 15 15.00 -0.49 -10.68
N ALA A 16 16.27 -0.11 -10.88
CA ALA A 16 16.63 1.05 -11.68
C ALA A 16 16.20 0.90 -13.15
N LEU A 17 16.36 -0.28 -13.75
CA LEU A 17 15.93 -0.56 -15.12
C LEU A 17 14.40 -0.52 -15.25
N MET A 18 13.68 -1.09 -14.28
CA MET A 18 12.22 -1.04 -14.25
C MET A 18 11.71 0.39 -14.18
N PHE A 19 12.35 1.25 -13.39
CA PHE A 19 12.04 2.67 -13.33
C PHE A 19 12.43 3.43 -14.61
N ALA A 20 13.64 3.20 -15.12
CA ALA A 20 14.15 3.83 -16.35
C ALA A 20 13.34 3.45 -17.60
N SER A 21 12.55 2.37 -17.55
CA SER A 21 11.68 1.94 -18.65
C SER A 21 10.75 3.05 -19.15
N ILE A 22 10.39 4.03 -18.30
CA ILE A 22 9.55 5.17 -18.67
C ILE A 22 10.07 5.96 -19.88
N ILE A 23 11.39 5.98 -20.10
CA ILE A 23 12.03 6.66 -21.24
C ILE A 23 11.58 6.07 -22.58
N SER A 24 11.31 4.77 -22.64
CA SER A 24 10.96 4.09 -23.88
C SER A 24 9.59 4.51 -24.45
N GLY A 25 8.72 5.11 -23.64
CA GLY A 25 7.34 5.42 -24.02
C GLY A 25 6.44 4.19 -24.26
N ALA A 26 6.96 2.97 -24.10
CA ALA A 26 6.20 1.75 -24.31
C ALA A 26 5.12 1.55 -23.25
N LEU A 27 3.98 0.97 -23.62
CA LEU A 27 2.86 0.77 -22.69
C LEU A 27 3.22 -0.14 -21.51
N ILE A 28 4.07 -1.14 -21.74
CA ILE A 28 4.57 -2.04 -20.69
C ILE A 28 5.39 -1.31 -19.61
N SER A 29 5.99 -0.16 -19.95
CA SER A 29 6.78 0.64 -19.03
C SER A 29 5.95 1.19 -17.88
N LEU A 30 4.65 1.43 -18.08
CA LEU A 30 3.75 1.79 -16.99
C LEU A 30 3.73 0.70 -15.91
N VAL A 31 3.60 -0.56 -16.32
CA VAL A 31 3.61 -1.71 -15.40
C VAL A 31 4.97 -1.86 -14.73
N LEU A 32 6.06 -1.71 -15.49
CA LEU A 32 7.42 -1.86 -14.96
C LEU A 32 7.74 -0.78 -13.92
N VAL A 33 7.36 0.47 -14.14
CA VAL A 33 7.57 1.56 -13.17
C VAL A 33 6.83 1.27 -11.86
N TYR A 34 5.57 0.79 -11.93
CA TYR A 34 4.82 0.40 -10.73
C TYR A 34 5.47 -0.77 -9.98
N LEU A 35 6.18 -1.65 -10.67
CA LEU A 35 6.90 -2.77 -10.07
C LEU A 35 8.35 -2.44 -9.70
N ALA A 36 8.82 -1.21 -9.90
CA ALA A 36 10.18 -0.82 -9.53
C ALA A 36 10.52 -1.09 -8.06
N PRO A 37 9.64 -0.93 -7.05
CA PRO A 37 9.95 -1.29 -5.66
C PRO A 37 10.15 -2.79 -5.42
N LEU A 38 9.58 -3.67 -6.26
CA LEU A 38 9.51 -5.11 -6.03
C LEU A 38 10.87 -5.77 -5.82
N PRO A 39 11.90 -5.56 -6.67
CA PRO A 39 13.21 -6.20 -6.48
C PRO A 39 13.86 -5.80 -5.15
N LEU A 40 13.69 -4.54 -4.72
CA LEU A 40 14.23 -4.02 -3.47
C LEU A 40 13.50 -4.57 -2.25
N MET A 41 12.16 -4.63 -2.29
CA MET A 41 11.36 -5.25 -1.23
C MET A 41 11.67 -6.74 -1.10
N LEU A 42 11.81 -7.44 -2.22
CA LEU A 42 12.19 -8.86 -2.24
C LEU A 42 13.58 -9.06 -1.62
N ALA A 43 14.56 -8.23 -2.00
CA ALA A 43 15.89 -8.26 -1.42
C ALA A 43 15.86 -8.04 0.10
N ALA A 44 15.07 -7.07 0.57
CA ALA A 44 14.89 -6.76 1.98
C ALA A 44 14.25 -7.92 2.77
N ILE A 45 13.25 -8.58 2.20
CA ILE A 45 12.50 -9.67 2.85
C ILE A 45 13.34 -10.96 2.89
N ALA A 46 13.95 -11.34 1.77
CA ALA A 46 14.60 -12.65 1.63
C ALA A 46 16.06 -12.67 2.12
N TRP A 47 16.77 -11.54 2.06
CA TRP A 47 18.19 -11.45 2.46
C TRP A 47 18.47 -10.36 3.51
N GLY A 48 17.42 -9.78 4.07
CA GLY A 48 17.49 -8.83 5.17
C GLY A 48 17.48 -7.37 4.71
N PRO A 49 17.08 -6.44 5.60
CA PRO A 49 16.81 -5.04 5.27
C PRO A 49 18.05 -4.31 4.71
N PHE A 50 19.26 -4.68 5.14
CA PHE A 50 20.49 -4.11 4.61
C PHE A 50 20.67 -4.39 3.11
N CYS A 51 20.26 -5.55 2.60
CA CYS A 51 20.33 -5.86 1.17
C CYS A 51 19.42 -4.94 0.36
N GLY A 52 18.20 -4.68 0.85
CA GLY A 52 17.28 -3.72 0.25
C GLY A 52 17.81 -2.29 0.27
N ALA A 53 18.43 -1.86 1.39
CA ALA A 53 19.02 -0.52 1.51
C ALA A 53 20.20 -0.31 0.54
N ILE A 54 21.14 -1.26 0.48
CA ILE A 54 22.29 -1.19 -0.43
C ILE A 54 21.80 -1.22 -1.89
N GLY A 55 20.84 -2.09 -2.22
CA GLY A 55 20.26 -2.13 -3.56
C GLY A 55 19.56 -0.82 -3.95
N GLY A 56 18.83 -0.22 -3.01
CA GLY A 56 18.19 1.09 -3.22
C GLY A 56 19.20 2.21 -3.45
N LEU A 57 20.32 2.21 -2.70
CA LEU A 57 21.42 3.15 -2.90
C LEU A 57 22.05 2.98 -4.29
N VAL A 58 22.36 1.73 -4.67
CA VAL A 58 22.89 1.39 -6.01
C VAL A 58 21.95 1.89 -7.10
N ALA A 59 20.66 1.60 -7.01
CA ALA A 59 19.67 2.02 -7.98
C ALA A 59 19.59 3.55 -8.10
N THR A 60 19.60 4.24 -6.96
CA THR A 60 19.59 5.72 -6.91
C THR A 60 20.83 6.30 -7.58
N ILE A 61 22.03 5.74 -7.33
CA ILE A 61 23.28 6.16 -7.96
C ILE A 61 23.25 5.92 -9.48
N LEU A 62 22.73 4.76 -9.92
CA LEU A 62 22.61 4.44 -11.34
C LEU A 62 21.68 5.44 -12.06
N ILE A 63 20.53 5.77 -11.45
CA ILE A 63 19.61 6.77 -12.00
C ILE A 63 20.24 8.17 -12.01
N ALA A 64 21.01 8.53 -10.97
CA ALA A 64 21.68 9.82 -10.92
C ALA A 64 22.71 9.99 -12.05
N GLY A 65 23.46 8.93 -12.35
CA GLY A 65 24.46 8.92 -13.42
C GLY A 65 23.88 8.79 -14.83
N ALA A 66 22.79 8.04 -15.01
CA ALA A 66 22.24 7.72 -16.33
C ALA A 66 21.11 8.65 -16.80
N LEU A 67 20.34 9.23 -15.86
CA LEU A 67 19.15 10.03 -16.16
C LEU A 67 19.33 11.47 -15.69
N SER A 68 19.19 11.72 -14.39
CA SER A 68 19.46 13.02 -13.77
C SER A 68 19.45 12.95 -12.25
N PRO A 69 20.21 13.82 -11.55
CA PRO A 69 20.19 13.88 -10.08
C PRO A 69 18.81 14.17 -9.46
N PRO A 70 17.97 15.09 -9.98
CA PRO A 70 16.63 15.31 -9.44
C PRO A 70 15.73 14.09 -9.55
N LEU A 71 15.79 13.37 -10.67
CA LEU A 71 15.02 12.14 -10.86
C LEU A 71 15.49 11.03 -9.91
N ALA A 72 16.79 10.94 -9.67
CA ALA A 72 17.36 10.02 -8.69
C ALA A 72 16.88 10.30 -7.27
N LEU A 73 16.82 11.57 -6.86
CA LEU A 73 16.24 11.97 -5.57
C LEU A 73 14.76 11.57 -5.47
N GLY A 74 13.98 11.85 -6.52
CA GLY A 74 12.58 11.41 -6.61
C GLY A 74 12.43 9.90 -6.48
N TYR A 75 13.25 9.14 -7.19
CA TYR A 75 13.27 7.68 -7.11
C TYR A 75 13.65 7.18 -5.70
N GLY A 76 14.71 7.73 -5.11
CA GLY A 76 15.20 7.34 -3.80
C GLY A 76 14.13 7.53 -2.72
N LEU A 77 13.45 8.67 -2.74
CA LEU A 77 12.39 9.00 -1.79
C LEU A 77 11.08 8.24 -2.05
N ALA A 78 10.68 8.10 -3.31
CA ALA A 78 9.37 7.54 -3.65
C ALA A 78 9.33 6.02 -3.84
N PHE A 79 10.47 5.39 -4.11
CA PHE A 79 10.55 3.97 -4.43
C PHE A 79 11.50 3.23 -3.50
N ALA A 80 12.77 3.65 -3.43
CA ALA A 80 13.79 2.91 -2.68
C ALA A 80 13.57 2.93 -1.17
N LEU A 81 13.26 4.10 -0.60
CA LEU A 81 13.03 4.25 0.84
C LEU A 81 11.78 3.48 1.31
N PRO A 82 10.60 3.61 0.67
CA PRO A 82 9.44 2.79 1.00
C PRO A 82 9.71 1.29 0.88
N ALA A 83 10.44 0.87 -0.17
CA ALA A 83 10.78 -0.54 -0.37
C ALA A 83 11.62 -1.12 0.76
N TRP A 84 12.68 -0.41 1.16
CA TRP A 84 13.51 -0.79 2.29
C TRP A 84 12.71 -0.82 3.60
N TRP A 85 11.95 0.24 3.89
CA TRP A 85 11.22 0.38 5.14
C TRP A 85 10.14 -0.70 5.32
N LEU A 86 9.32 -0.92 4.29
CA LEU A 86 8.26 -1.92 4.35
C LEU A 86 8.81 -3.35 4.38
N GLY A 87 9.90 -3.63 3.64
CA GLY A 87 10.59 -4.91 3.72
C GLY A 87 11.18 -5.18 5.12
N HIS A 88 11.75 -4.15 5.76
CA HIS A 88 12.21 -4.22 7.14
C HIS A 88 11.06 -4.55 8.11
N LEU A 89 9.95 -3.79 8.05
CA LEU A 89 8.79 -4.00 8.92
C LEU A 89 8.14 -5.37 8.73
N ALA A 90 8.09 -5.88 7.50
CA ALA A 90 7.51 -7.18 7.19
C ALA A 90 8.26 -8.33 7.90
N MET A 91 9.58 -8.16 8.10
CA MET A 91 10.48 -9.12 8.74
C MET A 91 10.87 -8.72 10.17
N LEU A 92 10.27 -7.67 10.73
CA LEU A 92 10.51 -7.29 12.11
C LEU A 92 9.76 -8.26 13.03
N GLY A 93 10.49 -8.95 13.90
CA GLY A 93 9.94 -9.88 14.87
C GLY A 93 10.74 -9.83 16.16
N ARG A 94 10.07 -10.05 17.29
CA ARG A 94 10.71 -10.19 18.61
C ARG A 94 10.54 -11.61 19.13
N PRO A 95 11.56 -12.20 19.79
CA PRO A 95 11.35 -13.43 20.55
C PRO A 95 10.29 -13.19 21.63
N HIS A 96 9.27 -14.02 21.67
CA HIS A 96 8.30 -14.07 22.75
C HIS A 96 8.85 -15.02 23.82
N VAL A 97 9.07 -14.48 25.03
CA VAL A 97 9.43 -15.28 26.20
C VAL A 97 8.13 -15.46 26.99
N ASP A 98 7.55 -16.65 26.90
CA ASP A 98 6.41 -17.00 27.75
C ASP A 98 6.84 -16.87 29.21
N SER A 99 6.26 -15.91 29.93
CA SER A 99 6.60 -15.63 31.34
C SER A 99 5.89 -16.58 32.33
N GLY A 100 5.38 -17.72 31.85
CA GLY A 100 4.71 -18.73 32.65
C GLY A 100 5.48 -20.04 32.60
N ALA A 101 5.74 -20.63 33.76
CA ALA A 101 6.40 -21.93 33.90
C ALA A 101 5.74 -22.99 33.00
N GLY A 102 6.38 -23.30 31.88
CA GLY A 102 5.84 -24.19 30.87
C GLY A 102 6.93 -24.60 29.88
N ASP A 103 7.55 -25.74 30.18
CA ASP A 103 8.34 -26.60 29.30
C ASP A 103 9.44 -25.91 28.44
N ASP A 104 10.69 -25.97 28.90
CA ASP A 104 11.92 -25.51 28.22
C ASP A 104 12.18 -26.18 26.84
N THR A 105 11.25 -27.01 26.35
CA THR A 105 11.33 -27.76 25.08
C THR A 105 10.53 -27.15 23.93
N ALA A 106 9.67 -26.14 24.19
CA ALA A 106 8.95 -25.46 23.12
C ALA A 106 9.87 -24.48 22.36
N PRO A 107 9.92 -24.50 21.01
CA PRO A 107 10.73 -23.56 20.26
C PRO A 107 10.26 -22.12 20.52
N PRO A 108 11.18 -21.15 20.66
CA PRO A 108 10.82 -19.76 20.97
C PRO A 108 9.86 -19.20 19.92
N HIS A 109 8.64 -18.86 20.35
CA HIS A 109 7.64 -18.26 19.48
C HIS A 109 8.08 -16.84 19.09
N VAL A 110 8.16 -16.55 17.80
CA VAL A 110 8.48 -15.19 17.32
C VAL A 110 7.20 -14.40 17.13
N GLU A 111 7.05 -13.28 17.85
CA GLU A 111 5.98 -12.33 17.65
C GLU A 111 6.38 -11.36 16.53
N TRP A 112 5.73 -11.49 15.38
CA TRP A 112 5.98 -10.65 14.20
C TRP A 112 5.24 -9.33 14.25
N TYR A 113 5.79 -8.32 13.57
CA TYR A 113 5.17 -7.02 13.48
C TYR A 113 3.73 -7.11 12.90
N PRO A 114 2.73 -6.54 13.58
CA PRO A 114 1.32 -6.72 13.22
C PRO A 114 0.98 -6.22 11.82
N LEU A 115 0.21 -7.00 11.07
CA LEU A 115 -0.21 -6.64 9.70
C LEU A 115 -0.95 -5.30 9.63
N GLY A 116 -1.83 -5.02 10.61
CA GLY A 116 -2.55 -3.75 10.66
C GLY A 116 -1.63 -2.54 10.79
N ARG A 117 -0.50 -2.67 11.51
CA ARG A 117 0.50 -1.60 11.60
C ARG A 117 1.29 -1.44 10.31
N ILE A 118 1.60 -2.54 9.61
CA ILE A 118 2.21 -2.48 8.27
C ILE A 118 1.26 -1.75 7.30
N LEU A 119 -0.03 -2.07 7.34
CA LEU A 119 -1.03 -1.42 6.49
C LEU A 119 -1.12 0.10 6.77
N LEU A 120 -1.01 0.53 8.03
CA LEU A 120 -0.91 1.95 8.36
C LEU A 120 0.37 2.61 7.85
N TRP A 121 1.51 1.92 7.90
CA TRP A 121 2.74 2.45 7.31
C TRP A 121 2.61 2.60 5.79
N ILE A 122 1.95 1.67 5.11
CA ILE A 122 1.64 1.79 3.69
C ILE A 122 0.73 3.00 3.43
N ALA A 123 -0.33 3.19 4.23
CA ALA A 123 -1.21 4.35 4.11
C ALA A 123 -0.46 5.68 4.35
N ALA A 124 0.37 5.75 5.40
CA ALA A 124 1.16 6.93 5.73
C ALA A 124 2.18 7.27 4.63
N LEU A 125 2.89 6.25 4.11
CA LEU A 125 3.80 6.44 2.98
C LEU A 125 3.05 6.89 1.73
N ALA A 126 1.93 6.27 1.38
CA ALA A 126 1.15 6.67 0.21
C ALA A 126 0.63 8.12 0.31
N ALA A 127 0.17 8.54 1.49
CA ALA A 127 -0.23 9.92 1.75
C ALA A 127 0.97 10.88 1.63
N LEU A 128 2.12 10.53 2.20
CA LEU A 128 3.35 11.32 2.09
C LEU A 128 3.82 11.46 0.64
N LEU A 129 3.84 10.36 -0.12
CA LEU A 129 4.24 10.36 -1.53
C LEU A 129 3.29 11.20 -2.38
N THR A 130 2.00 11.16 -2.07
CA THR A 130 1.00 11.98 -2.76
C THR A 130 1.17 13.45 -2.40
N ALA A 131 1.42 13.79 -1.14
CA ALA A 131 1.73 15.15 -0.72
C ALA A 131 2.99 15.68 -1.45
N ILE A 132 4.08 14.90 -1.48
CA ILE A 132 5.30 15.25 -2.23
C ILE A 132 4.98 15.47 -3.72
N SER A 133 4.17 14.60 -4.32
CA SER A 133 3.75 14.73 -5.73
C SER A 133 2.96 16.01 -5.97
N LEU A 134 2.05 16.37 -5.06
CA LEU A 134 1.28 17.61 -5.13
C LEU A 134 2.19 18.84 -4.99
N PHE A 135 3.09 18.86 -4.01
CA PHE A 135 4.04 19.97 -3.83
C PHE A 135 5.06 20.10 -4.96
N SER A 136 5.27 19.05 -5.76
CA SER A 136 6.10 19.13 -6.97
C SER A 136 5.44 19.93 -8.10
N LEU A 137 4.11 20.10 -8.06
CA LEU A 137 3.35 20.89 -9.03
C LEU A 137 3.25 22.37 -8.66
N GLY A 138 3.30 22.70 -7.36
CA GLY A 138 3.20 24.08 -6.87
C GLY A 138 3.28 24.17 -5.34
N SER A 139 3.50 25.39 -4.82
CA SER A 139 3.64 25.65 -3.38
C SER A 139 2.32 25.84 -2.64
N ASP A 140 1.26 26.21 -3.35
CA ASP A 140 -0.08 26.44 -2.81
C ASP A 140 -1.17 25.76 -3.65
N GLU A 141 -2.40 25.76 -3.13
CA GLU A 141 -3.53 25.09 -3.79
C GLU A 141 -3.84 25.66 -5.18
N SER A 142 -3.72 26.98 -5.35
CA SER A 142 -3.95 27.65 -6.62
C SER A 142 -2.95 27.21 -7.68
N ALA A 143 -1.65 27.23 -7.35
CA ALA A 143 -0.58 26.84 -8.26
C ALA A 143 -0.70 25.37 -8.66
N ILE A 144 -1.01 24.49 -7.69
CA ILE A 144 -1.24 23.07 -7.96
C ILE A 144 -2.45 22.90 -8.88
N SER A 145 -3.57 23.56 -8.56
CA SER A 145 -4.80 23.46 -9.36
C SER A 145 -4.60 23.99 -10.78
N GLU A 146 -3.84 25.07 -10.96
CA GLU A 146 -3.52 25.64 -12.26
C GLU A 146 -2.59 24.73 -13.07
N ALA A 147 -1.52 24.21 -12.46
CA ALA A 147 -0.63 23.23 -13.09
C ALA A 147 -1.39 21.97 -13.52
N MET A 148 -2.30 21.49 -12.67
CA MET A 148 -3.19 20.38 -12.97
C MET A 148 -4.15 20.70 -14.11
N ARG A 149 -4.84 21.85 -14.08
CA ARG A 149 -5.74 22.28 -15.17
C ARG A 149 -5.01 22.33 -16.51
N SER A 150 -3.84 22.96 -16.55
CA SER A 150 -3.05 23.07 -17.76
C SER A 150 -2.55 21.71 -18.26
N GLY A 151 -2.10 20.84 -17.34
CA GLY A 151 -1.70 19.48 -17.65
C GLY A 151 -2.84 18.65 -18.26
N PHE A 152 -4.03 18.68 -17.65
CA PHE A 152 -5.17 17.89 -18.13
C PHE A 152 -5.79 18.43 -19.41
N ALA A 153 -5.87 19.76 -19.57
CA ALA A 153 -6.32 20.35 -20.83
C ALA A 153 -5.43 19.90 -22.00
N LYS A 154 -4.10 19.91 -21.80
CA LYS A 154 -3.14 19.39 -22.78
C LYS A 154 -3.37 17.91 -23.08
N ILE A 155 -3.47 17.06 -22.05
CA ILE A 155 -3.71 15.62 -22.25
C ILE A 155 -5.04 15.36 -22.97
N LEU A 156 -6.13 16.01 -22.56
CA LEU A 156 -7.44 15.80 -23.18
C LEU A 156 -7.46 16.31 -24.63
N SER A 157 -6.71 17.37 -24.92
CA SER A 157 -6.57 17.87 -26.29
C SER A 157 -5.83 16.90 -27.21
N LEU A 158 -4.84 16.20 -26.68
CA LEU A 158 -4.12 15.15 -27.40
C LEU A 158 -5.01 13.92 -27.63
N VAL A 159 -5.80 13.51 -26.63
CA VAL A 159 -6.67 12.33 -26.72
C VAL A 159 -7.88 12.55 -27.62
N THR A 160 -8.44 13.76 -27.61
CA THR A 160 -9.64 14.09 -28.41
C THR A 160 -9.28 14.63 -29.80
N GLU A 161 -8.00 14.89 -30.06
CA GLU A 161 -7.50 15.57 -31.26
C GLU A 161 -8.13 16.97 -31.48
N THR A 162 -8.59 17.61 -30.40
CA THR A 162 -9.25 18.92 -30.42
C THR A 162 -8.73 19.80 -29.30
N THR A 163 -8.64 21.11 -29.49
CA THR A 163 -8.26 22.05 -28.42
C THR A 163 -9.30 22.09 -27.30
N VAL A 164 -8.92 21.62 -26.11
CA VAL A 164 -9.74 21.66 -24.91
C VAL A 164 -9.30 22.85 -24.06
N PRO A 165 -10.19 23.79 -23.71
CA PRO A 165 -9.86 24.90 -22.82
C PRO A 165 -9.73 24.43 -21.37
N GLU A 166 -8.90 25.12 -20.57
CA GLU A 166 -8.70 24.81 -19.14
C GLU A 166 -9.97 25.03 -18.28
N SER A 167 -10.94 25.78 -18.80
CA SER A 167 -12.25 26.01 -18.20
C SER A 167 -13.26 24.87 -18.45
N ASP A 168 -12.89 23.84 -19.22
CA ASP A 168 -13.77 22.71 -19.51
C ASP A 168 -14.22 22.01 -18.20
N PRO A 169 -15.52 21.72 -18.01
CA PRO A 169 -16.03 21.02 -16.83
C PRO A 169 -15.33 19.68 -16.55
N ARG A 170 -14.90 18.96 -17.59
CA ARG A 170 -14.18 17.68 -17.45
C ARG A 170 -12.82 17.88 -16.78
N VAL A 171 -12.12 18.97 -17.11
CA VAL A 171 -10.84 19.34 -16.49
C VAL A 171 -11.04 19.69 -15.02
N ALA A 172 -12.10 20.43 -14.69
CA ALA A 172 -12.42 20.77 -13.30
C ALA A 172 -12.70 19.53 -12.43
N VAL A 173 -13.43 18.54 -12.97
CA VAL A 173 -13.66 17.25 -12.30
C VAL A 173 -12.34 16.50 -12.10
N MET A 174 -11.48 16.45 -13.11
CA MET A 174 -10.17 15.78 -13.00
C MET A 174 -9.30 16.39 -11.91
N VAL A 175 -9.24 17.72 -11.80
CA VAL A 175 -8.44 18.39 -10.75
C VAL A 175 -8.90 17.97 -9.35
N THR A 176 -10.21 17.81 -9.16
CA THR A 176 -10.79 17.41 -7.88
C THR A 176 -10.53 15.93 -7.55
N VAL A 177 -10.59 15.06 -8.55
CA VAL A 177 -10.54 13.59 -8.37
C VAL A 177 -9.11 13.06 -8.30
N ILE A 178 -8.14 13.74 -8.93
CA ILE A 178 -6.80 13.19 -9.09
C ILE A 178 -5.99 13.01 -7.81
N PRO A 179 -6.05 13.90 -6.80
CA PRO A 179 -5.39 13.64 -5.52
C PRO A 179 -5.84 12.31 -4.90
N VAL A 180 -7.14 11.97 -5.03
CA VAL A 180 -7.72 10.70 -4.57
C VAL A 180 -7.16 9.53 -5.38
N LEU A 181 -7.15 9.64 -6.71
CA LEU A 181 -6.64 8.57 -7.59
C LEU A 181 -5.15 8.30 -7.38
N VAL A 182 -4.35 9.35 -7.20
CA VAL A 182 -2.90 9.24 -6.95
C VAL A 182 -2.66 8.62 -5.57
N ALA A 183 -3.38 9.05 -4.53
CA ALA A 183 -3.26 8.45 -3.20
C ALA A 183 -3.62 6.95 -3.21
N ALA A 184 -4.73 6.60 -3.86
CA ALA A 184 -5.16 5.22 -4.01
C ALA A 184 -4.16 4.38 -4.82
N SER A 185 -3.64 4.92 -5.93
CA SER A 185 -2.67 4.22 -6.78
C SER A 185 -1.33 3.99 -6.07
N GLN A 186 -0.83 4.98 -5.33
CA GLN A 186 0.39 4.85 -4.52
C GLN A 186 0.22 3.78 -3.45
N MET A 187 -0.90 3.78 -2.72
CA MET A 187 -1.16 2.78 -1.69
C MET A 187 -1.32 1.37 -2.29
N ALA A 188 -2.05 1.24 -3.40
CA ALA A 188 -2.22 -0.03 -4.11
C ALA A 188 -0.88 -0.57 -4.63
N THR A 189 -0.01 0.30 -5.14
CA THR A 189 1.33 -0.03 -5.61
C THR A 189 2.18 -0.60 -4.47
N LEU A 190 2.24 0.09 -3.32
CA LEU A 190 3.01 -0.38 -2.17
C LEU A 190 2.49 -1.71 -1.63
N ILE A 191 1.17 -1.90 -1.55
CA ILE A 191 0.55 -3.17 -1.15
C ILE A 191 0.93 -4.29 -2.13
N LEU A 192 0.76 -4.05 -3.43
CA LEU A 192 1.03 -5.03 -4.48
C LEU A 192 2.49 -5.46 -4.46
N ASN A 193 3.43 -4.51 -4.41
CA ASN A 193 4.85 -4.80 -4.39
C ASN A 193 5.25 -5.57 -3.13
N LEU A 194 4.72 -5.19 -1.97
CA LEU A 194 5.03 -5.90 -0.72
C LEU A 194 4.48 -7.32 -0.72
N TRP A 195 3.25 -7.50 -1.19
CA TRP A 195 2.61 -8.81 -1.32
C TRP A 195 3.35 -9.70 -2.32
N LEU A 196 3.69 -9.18 -3.50
CA LEU A 196 4.45 -9.91 -4.52
C LEU A 196 5.84 -10.30 -4.00
N ALA A 197 6.56 -9.37 -3.37
CA ALA A 197 7.87 -9.63 -2.79
C ALA A 197 7.81 -10.73 -1.72
N ALA A 198 6.85 -10.65 -0.80
CA ALA A 198 6.63 -11.70 0.20
C ALA A 198 6.25 -13.04 -0.44
N LYS A 199 5.42 -13.02 -1.49
CA LYS A 199 4.99 -14.24 -2.20
C LYS A 199 6.15 -14.91 -2.92
N VAL A 200 6.96 -14.15 -3.64
CA VAL A 200 8.16 -14.65 -4.32
C VAL A 200 9.16 -15.18 -3.30
N ALA A 201 9.39 -14.49 -2.18
CA ALA A 201 10.23 -14.98 -1.09
C ALA A 201 9.70 -16.30 -0.50
N ALA A 202 8.39 -16.44 -0.31
CA ALA A 202 7.77 -17.66 0.20
C ALA A 202 7.94 -18.85 -0.76
N VAL A 203 7.66 -18.65 -2.05
CA VAL A 203 7.86 -19.68 -3.09
C VAL A 203 9.34 -20.07 -3.20
N SER A 204 10.25 -19.13 -2.95
CA SER A 204 11.70 -19.36 -2.96
C SER A 204 12.23 -20.02 -1.67
N GLY A 205 11.36 -20.31 -0.68
CA GLY A 205 11.77 -20.84 0.63
C GLY A 205 12.62 -19.87 1.47
N ARG A 206 12.56 -18.56 1.17
CA ARG A 206 13.36 -17.51 1.81
C ARG A 206 12.55 -16.61 2.75
N LEU A 207 11.23 -16.81 2.83
CA LEU A 207 10.41 -16.07 3.78
C LEU A 207 10.53 -16.72 5.17
N HIS A 208 11.28 -16.08 6.06
CA HIS A 208 11.46 -16.58 7.44
C HIS A 208 10.20 -16.41 8.31
N ARG A 209 9.28 -15.52 7.91
CA ARG A 209 8.00 -15.32 8.56
C ARG A 209 6.98 -16.35 8.04
N PRO A 210 6.26 -17.10 8.89
CA PRO A 210 5.17 -17.94 8.43
C PRO A 210 4.12 -17.08 7.72
N TRP A 211 3.59 -17.57 6.59
CA TRP A 211 2.65 -16.78 5.80
C TRP A 211 1.46 -16.34 6.67
N PRO A 212 1.22 -15.03 6.82
CA PRO A 212 0.28 -14.55 7.81
C PRO A 212 -1.17 -14.68 7.32
N ASP A 213 -2.12 -14.91 8.25
CA ASP A 213 -3.55 -14.90 7.92
C ASP A 213 -4.02 -13.45 7.70
N LEU A 214 -4.09 -13.05 6.43
CA LEU A 214 -4.52 -11.70 6.03
C LEU A 214 -5.95 -11.38 6.48
N SER A 215 -6.83 -12.39 6.65
CA SER A 215 -8.21 -12.19 7.09
C SER A 215 -8.31 -11.83 8.59
N SER A 216 -7.25 -12.06 9.35
CA SER A 216 -7.13 -11.65 10.75
C SER A 216 -6.63 -10.21 10.94
N THR A 217 -6.39 -9.47 9.85
CA THR A 217 -5.86 -8.10 9.93
C THR A 217 -6.81 -7.18 10.67
N SER A 218 -6.33 -6.53 11.74
CA SER A 218 -7.05 -5.52 12.51
C SER A 218 -6.24 -4.22 12.57
N LEU A 219 -6.88 -3.08 12.31
CA LEU A 219 -6.25 -1.77 12.43
C LEU A 219 -6.16 -1.35 13.90
N PRO A 220 -5.13 -0.59 14.31
CA PRO A 220 -5.08 0.02 15.63
C PRO A 220 -6.32 0.91 15.91
N PRO A 221 -6.85 0.96 17.15
CA PRO A 221 -8.06 1.71 17.46
C PRO A 221 -7.99 3.21 17.11
N MET A 222 -6.81 3.81 17.23
CA MET A 222 -6.59 5.23 16.91
C MET A 222 -6.72 5.55 15.41
N THR A 223 -6.76 4.55 14.54
CA THR A 223 -6.98 4.75 13.11
C THR A 223 -8.36 5.33 12.81
N LEU A 224 -9.39 4.93 13.57
CA LEU A 224 -10.73 5.48 13.39
C LEU A 224 -10.78 6.97 13.79
N VAL A 225 -10.11 7.32 14.89
CA VAL A 225 -9.97 8.72 15.32
C VAL A 225 -9.24 9.54 14.26
N ALA A 226 -8.13 9.03 13.73
CA ALA A 226 -7.37 9.69 12.66
C ALA A 226 -8.22 9.90 11.40
N LEU A 227 -9.05 8.92 11.02
CA LEU A 227 -9.97 9.05 9.88
C LEU A 227 -11.02 10.15 10.13
N CYS A 228 -11.65 10.17 11.30
CA CYS A 228 -12.63 11.21 11.64
C CYS A 228 -12.01 12.61 11.60
N VAL A 229 -10.81 12.75 12.14
CA VAL A 229 -10.07 14.03 12.15
C VAL A 229 -9.70 14.44 10.72
N ALA A 230 -9.15 13.55 9.91
CA ALA A 230 -8.83 13.83 8.51
C ALA A 230 -10.07 14.20 7.69
N LEU A 231 -11.18 13.49 7.90
CA LEU A 231 -12.44 13.80 7.23
C LEU A 231 -12.96 15.18 7.65
N ALA A 232 -12.89 15.54 8.93
CA ALA A 232 -13.26 16.87 9.40
C ALA A 232 -12.40 17.98 8.76
N PHE A 233 -11.09 17.77 8.67
CA PHE A 233 -10.17 18.71 8.03
C PHE A 233 -10.39 18.84 6.52
N SER A 234 -10.94 17.83 5.85
CA SER A 234 -11.26 17.88 4.42
C SER A 234 -12.26 18.99 4.05
N PHE A 235 -13.05 19.45 5.02
CA PHE A 235 -14.03 20.53 4.83
C PHE A 235 -13.43 21.95 4.94
N LEU A 236 -12.19 22.12 5.39
CA LEU A 236 -11.59 23.45 5.57
C LEU A 236 -11.22 24.14 4.25
N GLY A 237 -11.34 23.47 3.10
CA GLY A 237 -10.80 23.94 1.83
C GLY A 237 -9.29 24.15 1.88
N GLY A 238 -8.69 24.75 0.85
CA GLY A 238 -7.27 25.04 0.90
C GLY A 238 -6.38 23.83 0.63
N MET A 239 -5.08 24.07 0.74
CA MET A 239 -4.05 23.03 0.83
C MET A 239 -4.34 22.04 1.97
N THR A 240 -4.81 22.55 3.11
CA THR A 240 -5.14 21.71 4.28
C THR A 240 -6.27 20.74 3.96
N GLY A 241 -7.35 21.21 3.32
CA GLY A 241 -8.44 20.36 2.85
C GLY A 241 -7.96 19.30 1.85
N THR A 242 -7.14 19.69 0.88
CA THR A 242 -6.59 18.77 -0.13
C THR A 242 -5.72 17.67 0.49
N LEU A 243 -4.81 18.01 1.40
CA LEU A 243 -3.99 17.03 2.12
C LEU A 243 -4.85 16.14 3.03
N ALA A 244 -5.89 16.69 3.65
CA ALA A 244 -6.83 15.94 4.46
C ALA A 244 -7.67 14.94 3.63
N VAL A 245 -8.04 15.29 2.39
CA VAL A 245 -8.65 14.36 1.42
C VAL A 245 -7.72 13.20 1.08
N VAL A 246 -6.42 13.48 0.87
CA VAL A 246 -5.41 12.44 0.62
C VAL A 246 -5.30 11.46 1.80
N VAL A 247 -5.21 11.97 3.03
CA VAL A 247 -5.16 11.14 4.24
C VAL A 247 -6.47 10.35 4.42
N THR A 248 -7.62 10.99 4.21
CA THR A 248 -8.94 10.33 4.27
C THR A 248 -9.00 9.18 3.27
N THR A 249 -8.52 9.39 2.04
CA THR A 249 -8.53 8.38 0.98
C THR A 249 -7.77 7.12 1.37
N VAL A 250 -6.52 7.25 1.82
CA VAL A 250 -5.70 6.08 2.19
C VAL A 250 -6.26 5.35 3.42
N LEU A 251 -6.86 6.07 4.37
CA LEU A 251 -7.49 5.45 5.55
C LEU A 251 -8.80 4.74 5.18
N MET A 252 -9.64 5.33 4.32
CA MET A 252 -10.84 4.67 3.79
C MET A 252 -10.48 3.40 3.01
N MET A 253 -9.38 3.41 2.26
CA MET A 253 -8.87 2.23 1.55
C MET A 253 -8.34 1.17 2.52
N ALA A 254 -7.66 1.56 3.61
CA ALA A 254 -7.28 0.64 4.67
C ALA A 254 -8.50 -0.04 5.30
N PHE A 255 -9.56 0.71 5.60
CA PHE A 255 -10.82 0.14 6.08
C PHE A 255 -11.53 -0.73 5.03
N ALA A 256 -11.45 -0.40 3.74
CA ALA A 256 -11.97 -1.26 2.67
C ALA A 256 -11.31 -2.65 2.67
N LEU A 257 -9.98 -2.69 2.87
CA LEU A 257 -9.24 -3.95 2.99
C LEU A 257 -9.64 -4.74 4.24
N VAL A 258 -9.93 -4.06 5.36
CA VAL A 258 -10.50 -4.71 6.55
C VAL A 258 -11.91 -5.24 6.26
N GLY A 259 -12.75 -4.52 5.53
CA GLY A 259 -14.05 -5.02 5.08
C GLY A 259 -13.95 -6.29 4.23
N LEU A 260 -12.95 -6.35 3.33
CA LEU A 260 -12.64 -7.58 2.60
C LEU A 260 -12.17 -8.71 3.53
N ALA A 261 -11.39 -8.39 4.57
CA ALA A 261 -11.01 -9.37 5.58
C ALA A 261 -12.23 -9.94 6.31
N VAL A 262 -13.21 -9.10 6.68
CA VAL A 262 -14.50 -9.50 7.27
C VAL A 262 -15.26 -10.44 6.33
N LEU A 263 -15.36 -10.09 5.05
CA LEU A 263 -15.99 -10.94 4.04
C LEU A 263 -15.32 -12.32 3.97
N HIS A 264 -13.99 -12.37 3.97
CA HIS A 264 -13.23 -13.63 3.99
C HIS A 264 -13.46 -14.45 5.26
N THR A 265 -13.63 -13.81 6.42
CA THR A 265 -13.93 -14.49 7.69
C THR A 265 -15.35 -15.06 7.70
N VAL A 266 -16.35 -14.26 7.31
CA VAL A 266 -17.77 -14.66 7.36
C VAL A 266 -18.10 -15.73 6.32
N THR A 267 -17.41 -15.74 5.19
CA THR A 267 -17.61 -16.74 4.11
C THR A 267 -16.83 -18.04 4.33
N ARG A 268 -16.01 -18.15 5.39
CA ARG A 268 -15.06 -19.27 5.59
C ARG A 268 -15.75 -20.65 5.65
N ASP A 269 -16.95 -20.70 6.23
CA ASP A 269 -17.70 -21.96 6.44
C ASP A 269 -18.84 -22.17 5.42
N LEU A 270 -18.91 -21.37 4.36
CA LEU A 270 -19.92 -21.55 3.31
C LEU A 270 -19.53 -22.66 2.34
N ALA A 271 -20.45 -23.59 2.06
CA ALA A 271 -20.22 -24.72 1.15
C ALA A 271 -19.76 -24.29 -0.26
N ASN A 272 -20.24 -23.15 -0.77
CA ASN A 272 -19.90 -22.58 -2.07
C ASN A 272 -19.06 -21.29 -1.95
N ARG A 273 -18.12 -21.24 -1.00
CA ARG A 273 -17.28 -20.06 -0.72
C ARG A 273 -16.66 -19.44 -1.97
N GLY A 274 -16.11 -20.26 -2.87
CA GLY A 274 -15.46 -19.78 -4.09
C GLY A 274 -16.40 -18.99 -4.99
N PHE A 275 -17.64 -19.46 -5.17
CA PHE A 275 -18.67 -18.77 -5.95
C PHE A 275 -19.04 -17.42 -5.33
N TRP A 276 -19.28 -17.37 -4.03
CA TRP A 276 -19.62 -16.13 -3.33
C TRP A 276 -18.51 -15.09 -3.38
N LEU A 277 -17.26 -15.51 -3.15
CA LEU A 277 -16.12 -14.60 -3.26
C LEU A 277 -15.94 -14.12 -4.71
N ALA A 278 -16.01 -15.02 -5.69
CA ALA A 278 -15.90 -14.65 -7.11
C ALA A 278 -16.98 -13.64 -7.51
N ALA A 279 -18.22 -13.83 -7.05
CA ALA A 279 -19.31 -12.89 -7.29
C ALA A 279 -19.05 -11.52 -6.66
N VAL A 280 -18.62 -11.47 -5.40
CA VAL A 280 -18.31 -10.18 -4.73
C VAL A 280 -17.12 -9.47 -5.41
N TYR A 281 -16.07 -10.21 -5.78
CA TYR A 281 -14.95 -9.62 -6.52
C TYR A 281 -15.37 -9.12 -7.91
N ALA A 282 -16.26 -9.85 -8.61
CA ALA A 282 -16.82 -9.39 -9.88
C ALA A 282 -17.63 -8.10 -9.70
N VAL A 283 -18.45 -8.01 -8.64
CA VAL A 283 -19.22 -6.80 -8.29
C VAL A 283 -18.29 -5.63 -7.96
N ILE A 284 -17.20 -5.85 -7.21
CA ILE A 284 -16.22 -4.81 -6.90
C ILE A 284 -15.54 -4.30 -8.18
N LEU A 285 -15.18 -5.21 -9.09
CA LEU A 285 -14.55 -4.86 -10.37
C LEU A 285 -15.50 -4.08 -11.28
N MET A 286 -16.75 -4.52 -11.40
CA MET A 286 -17.76 -3.89 -12.26
C MET A 286 -18.30 -2.58 -11.70
N PHE A 287 -18.38 -2.48 -10.37
CA PHE A 287 -18.99 -1.36 -9.67
C PHE A 287 -18.03 -0.83 -8.60
N SER A 288 -17.20 0.15 -8.96
CA SER A 288 -16.19 0.73 -8.06
C SER A 288 -16.80 1.30 -6.76
N VAL A 289 -18.08 1.70 -6.78
CA VAL A 289 -18.83 2.11 -5.58
C VAL A 289 -18.90 1.02 -4.50
N SER A 290 -18.76 -0.26 -4.88
CA SER A 290 -18.75 -1.37 -3.93
C SER A 290 -17.57 -1.30 -2.96
N LEU A 291 -16.47 -0.60 -3.31
CA LEU A 291 -15.39 -0.33 -2.36
C LEU A 291 -15.86 0.51 -1.18
N VAL A 292 -16.82 1.41 -1.39
CA VAL A 292 -17.44 2.20 -0.31
C VAL A 292 -18.20 1.29 0.66
N LEU A 293 -18.90 0.26 0.12
CA LEU A 293 -19.56 -0.75 0.95
C LEU A 293 -18.54 -1.56 1.77
N MET A 294 -17.38 -1.89 1.18
CA MET A 294 -16.29 -2.55 1.92
C MET A 294 -15.70 -1.64 3.00
N THR A 295 -15.54 -0.34 2.74
CA THR A 295 -15.12 0.63 3.76
C THR A 295 -16.13 0.67 4.91
N ALA A 296 -17.43 0.72 4.61
CA ALA A 296 -18.50 0.70 5.62
C ALA A 296 -18.46 -0.60 6.45
N LEU A 297 -18.23 -1.76 5.81
CA LEU A 297 -18.10 -3.04 6.50
C LEU A 297 -16.85 -3.07 7.42
N GLY A 298 -15.72 -2.54 6.95
CA GLY A 298 -14.51 -2.45 7.77
C GLY A 298 -14.65 -1.50 8.97
N LEU A 299 -15.36 -0.38 8.78
CA LEU A 299 -15.73 0.54 9.87
C LEU A 299 -16.65 -0.14 10.88
N ALA A 300 -17.66 -0.86 10.41
CA ALA A 300 -18.56 -1.62 11.26
C ALA A 300 -17.81 -2.69 12.08
N ASP A 301 -16.84 -3.37 11.48
CA ASP A 301 -15.99 -4.32 12.20
C ASP A 301 -15.14 -3.64 13.28
N ALA A 302 -14.57 -2.47 12.98
CA ALA A 302 -13.76 -1.72 13.95
C ALA A 302 -14.57 -1.20 15.15
N VAL A 303 -15.84 -0.84 14.95
CA VAL A 303 -16.72 -0.30 16.01
C VAL A 303 -17.44 -1.41 16.78
N PHE A 304 -17.94 -2.42 16.09
CA PHE A 304 -18.83 -3.43 16.68
C PHE A 304 -18.15 -4.79 16.92
N GLY A 305 -16.93 -5.02 16.41
CA GLY A 305 -16.23 -6.30 16.53
C GLY A 305 -16.96 -7.42 15.78
N VAL A 306 -17.35 -7.17 14.53
CA VAL A 306 -18.20 -8.09 13.74
C VAL A 306 -17.55 -9.48 13.62
N ARG A 307 -16.26 -9.55 13.29
CA ARG A 307 -15.52 -10.82 13.19
C ARG A 307 -15.42 -11.55 14.53
N GLU A 308 -15.10 -10.84 15.62
CA GLU A 308 -14.98 -11.43 16.95
C GLU A 308 -16.30 -12.05 17.41
N ARG A 309 -17.41 -11.34 17.23
CA ARG A 309 -18.75 -11.85 17.55
C ARG A 309 -19.12 -13.07 16.71
N PHE A 310 -18.81 -13.02 15.41
CA PHE A 310 -19.08 -14.13 14.49
C PHE A 310 -18.31 -15.40 14.90
N LEU A 311 -17.02 -15.26 15.24
CA LEU A 311 -16.18 -16.38 15.67
C LEU A 311 -16.60 -16.91 17.05
N ARG A 312 -16.92 -16.02 18.00
CA ARG A 312 -17.37 -16.42 19.35
C ARG A 312 -18.65 -17.24 19.32
N ASN A 313 -19.62 -16.87 18.47
CA ASN A 313 -20.88 -17.60 18.33
C ASN A 313 -20.71 -19.01 17.72
N ARG A 314 -19.51 -19.34 17.22
CA ARG A 314 -19.20 -20.64 16.60
C ARG A 314 -18.18 -21.46 17.38
N GLN A 315 -17.68 -20.96 18.51
CA GLN A 315 -16.88 -21.77 19.43
C GLN A 315 -17.78 -22.73 20.21
N PRO A 316 -17.44 -24.03 20.32
CA PRO A 316 -18.16 -24.94 21.19
C PRO A 316 -18.10 -24.43 22.64
N PRO A 317 -19.16 -24.64 23.45
CA PRO A 317 -19.16 -24.23 24.86
C PRO A 317 -17.95 -24.84 25.59
N PRO A 318 -17.33 -24.10 26.52
CA PRO A 318 -16.19 -24.62 27.26
C PRO A 318 -16.58 -25.94 27.93
N LEU A 319 -15.74 -26.96 27.77
CA LEU A 319 -15.94 -28.24 28.45
C LEU A 319 -16.02 -27.98 29.96
N PRO A 320 -16.99 -28.56 30.68
CA PRO A 320 -17.10 -28.37 32.12
C PRO A 320 -15.78 -28.82 32.78
N THR A 321 -15.16 -27.92 33.52
CA THR A 321 -14.02 -28.23 34.39
C THR A 321 -14.53 -29.16 35.49
N SER A 322 -14.16 -30.44 35.42
CA SER A 322 -14.35 -31.42 36.49
C SER A 322 -13.32 -31.23 37.59
#